data_AF-A0A3M1NB60-F1
#
_entry.id   AF-A0A3M1NB60-F1
#
_cell.length_a   1.000
_cell.length_b   1.000
_cell.length_c   1.000
_cell.angle_alpha   90.00
_cell.angle_beta   90.00
_cell.angle_gamma   90.00
#
_symmetry.space_group_name_H-M   'P 1'
#
loop_
_entity.id
_entity.type
_entity.pdbx_description
1 polymer ?
#
loop_
_entity_poly.entity_id
_entity_poly.type
_entity_poly.pdbx_seq_one_letter_code
_entity_poly.pdbx_strand_id
1 'polypeptide(L)'
;MSPSTRPAFTPEDARRLSRTHFGLAVEARELPGYLDQNFLLRAEDGRRFVLKIAHADEDSAVLDFQQALLAHLAAKPVPLRLPQVYSSRTGERLVRLRGTDGR
;
A
#
# COMPACT_ATOMS: atom_id res chain seq x y z
N MET A 1 -23.89 7.06 12.77
CA MET A 1 -22.59 6.97 12.08
C MET A 1 -22.87 6.60 10.64
N SER A 2 -22.49 7.43 9.67
CA SER A 2 -22.53 7.02 8.27
C SER A 2 -21.57 5.84 8.09
N PRO A 3 -21.93 4.77 7.35
CA PRO A 3 -21.03 3.66 7.13
C PRO A 3 -19.76 4.19 6.46
N SER A 4 -18.60 3.87 7.04
CA SER A 4 -17.31 4.23 6.44
C SER A 4 -17.19 3.52 5.10
N THR A 5 -16.91 4.28 4.05
CA THR A 5 -16.76 3.77 2.68
C THR A 5 -15.31 3.39 2.43
N ARG A 6 -15.10 2.42 1.54
CA ARG A 6 -13.77 2.11 0.97
C ARG A 6 -13.03 3.41 0.60
N PRO A 7 -11.69 3.49 0.78
CA PRO A 7 -10.92 4.65 0.32
C PRO A 7 -11.28 5.01 -1.12
N ALA A 8 -11.25 6.30 -1.47
CA ALA A 8 -11.66 6.80 -2.78
C ALA A 8 -10.53 7.58 -3.45
N PHE A 9 -9.37 6.94 -3.60
CA PHE A 9 -8.23 7.49 -4.32
C PHE A 9 -8.31 7.12 -5.80
N THR A 10 -7.82 8.02 -6.65
CA THR A 10 -7.69 7.81 -8.09
C THR A 10 -6.31 7.22 -8.44
N PRO A 11 -6.12 6.68 -9.66
CA PRO A 11 -4.79 6.31 -10.14
C PRO A 11 -3.78 7.47 -10.09
N GLU A 12 -4.21 8.71 -10.34
CA GLU A 12 -3.34 9.89 -10.24
C GLU A 12 -2.90 10.15 -8.80
N ASP A 13 -3.80 9.96 -7.83
CA ASP A 13 -3.43 10.02 -6.41
C ASP A 13 -2.42 8.93 -6.06
N ALA A 14 -2.62 7.70 -6.54
CA ALA A 14 -1.68 6.61 -6.32
C ALA A 14 -0.29 6.93 -6.89
N ARG A 15 -0.19 7.54 -8.08
CA ARG A 15 1.09 8.01 -8.65
C ARG A 15 1.74 9.07 -7.76
N ARG A 16 0.97 10.07 -7.33
CA ARG A 16 1.45 11.16 -6.47
C ARG A 16 1.94 10.64 -5.11
N LEU A 17 1.18 9.75 -4.48
CA LEU A 17 1.55 9.09 -3.22
C LEU A 17 2.80 8.25 -3.38
N SER A 18 2.92 7.49 -4.48
CA SER A 18 4.10 6.68 -4.79
C SER A 18 5.37 7.52 -4.93
N ARG A 19 5.28 8.64 -5.64
CA ARG A 19 6.39 9.58 -5.78
C ARG A 19 6.75 10.22 -4.43
N THR A 20 5.75 10.69 -3.69
CA THR A 20 5.93 11.45 -2.45
C THR A 20 6.52 10.60 -1.33
N HIS A 21 5.95 9.43 -1.09
CA HIS A 21 6.30 8.61 0.08
C HIS A 21 7.34 7.54 -0.22
N PHE A 22 7.45 7.10 -1.47
CA PHE A 22 8.35 5.99 -1.84
C PHE A 22 9.41 6.39 -2.86
N GLY A 23 9.37 7.63 -3.39
CA GLY A 23 10.32 8.08 -4.41
C GLY A 23 10.18 7.37 -5.74
N LEU A 24 9.04 6.73 -5.99
CA LEU A 24 8.79 5.92 -7.17
C LEU A 24 8.04 6.72 -8.24
N ALA A 25 8.66 6.92 -9.40
CA ALA A 25 7.98 7.39 -10.61
C ALA A 25 7.36 6.17 -11.32
N VAL A 26 6.03 6.12 -11.34
CA VAL A 26 5.27 4.96 -11.79
C VAL A 26 4.02 5.35 -12.56
N GLU A 27 3.55 4.43 -13.40
CA GLU A 27 2.15 4.37 -13.82
C GLU A 27 1.35 3.58 -12.79
N ALA A 28 0.08 3.96 -12.60
CA ALA A 28 -0.82 3.31 -11.65
C ALA A 28 -2.11 2.85 -12.32
N ARG A 29 -2.61 1.68 -11.92
CA ARG A 29 -3.92 1.17 -12.32
C ARG A 29 -4.58 0.49 -11.12
N GLU A 30 -5.83 0.84 -10.86
CA GLU A 30 -6.60 0.19 -9.78
C GLU A 30 -6.78 -1.31 -10.06
N LEU A 31 -6.70 -2.09 -9.00
CA LEU A 31 -7.01 -3.52 -8.97
C LEU A 31 -8.31 -3.75 -8.18
N PRO A 32 -9.01 -4.87 -8.41
CA PRO A 32 -10.14 -5.26 -7.57
C PRO A 32 -9.77 -5.25 -6.07
N GLY A 33 -10.70 -4.78 -5.24
CA GLY A 33 -10.56 -4.67 -3.80
C GLY A 33 -11.94 -4.66 -3.15
N TYR A 34 -12.02 -5.05 -1.88
CA TYR A 34 -13.28 -5.06 -1.13
C TYR A 34 -13.38 -3.83 -0.22
N LEU A 35 -12.72 -3.85 0.95
CA LEU A 35 -12.65 -2.71 1.86
C LEU A 35 -11.45 -1.81 1.59
N ASP A 36 -10.34 -2.40 1.15
CA ASP A 36 -9.12 -1.67 0.79
C ASP A 36 -9.13 -1.26 -0.70
N GLN A 37 -8.37 -0.22 -1.04
CA GLN A 37 -7.98 0.06 -2.42
C GLN A 37 -6.59 -0.50 -2.73
N ASN A 38 -6.48 -1.20 -3.85
CA ASN A 38 -5.22 -1.75 -4.33
C ASN A 38 -4.88 -1.14 -5.70
N PHE A 39 -3.64 -0.73 -5.93
CA PHE A 39 -3.15 -0.26 -7.22
C PHE A 39 -1.94 -1.07 -7.67
N LEU A 40 -1.96 -1.53 -8.92
CA LEU A 40 -0.76 -2.00 -9.60
C LEU A 40 0.07 -0.79 -9.98
N LEU A 41 1.30 -0.72 -9.49
CA LEU A 41 2.29 0.27 -9.89
C LEU A 41 3.29 -0.36 -10.86
N ARG A 42 3.63 0.35 -11.93
CA ARG A 42 4.66 -0.04 -12.90
C ARG A 42 5.69 1.06 -13.02
N ALA A 43 6.93 0.77 -12.61
CA ALA A 43 8.06 1.66 -12.82
C ALA A 43 8.61 1.49 -14.25
N GLU A 44 9.29 2.52 -14.76
CA GLU A 44 9.92 2.51 -16.09
C GLU A 44 11.00 1.43 -16.22
N ASP A 45 11.69 1.11 -15.11
CA ASP A 45 12.69 0.04 -15.04
C ASP A 45 12.11 -1.38 -15.04
N GLY A 46 10.79 -1.51 -15.24
CA GLY A 46 10.07 -2.78 -15.30
C GLY A 46 9.71 -3.38 -13.94
N ARG A 47 10.13 -2.77 -12.81
CA ARG A 47 9.68 -3.20 -11.48
C ARG A 47 8.18 -2.97 -11.31
N ARG A 48 7.55 -3.87 -10.57
CA ARG A 48 6.12 -3.85 -10.29
C ARG A 48 5.89 -3.88 -8.79
N PHE A 49 4.93 -3.09 -8.34
CA PHE A 49 4.55 -3.00 -6.93
C PHE A 49 3.02 -3.03 -6.81
N VAL A 50 2.56 -3.34 -5.60
CA VAL A 50 1.16 -3.14 -5.23
C VAL A 50 1.14 -2.08 -4.14
N LEU A 51 0.52 -0.94 -4.42
CA LEU A 51 0.16 0.03 -3.40
C LEU A 51 -1.19 -0.38 -2.80
N LYS A 52 -1.22 -0.55 -1.49
CA LYS A 52 -2.45 -0.80 -0.74
C LYS A 52 -2.79 0.39 0.11
N ILE A 53 -4.03 0.83 0.06
CA ILE A 53 -4.61 1.85 0.92
C ILE A 53 -5.68 1.15 1.75
N ALA A 54 -5.37 0.94 3.01
CA ALA A 54 -6.27 0.28 3.96
C ALA A 54 -7.50 1.15 4.23
N HIS A 55 -8.61 0.49 4.56
CA HIS A 55 -9.79 1.18 5.06
C HIS A 55 -9.49 1.93 6.38
N ALA A 56 -10.14 3.08 6.61
CA ALA A 56 -9.85 3.94 7.76
C ALA A 56 -10.11 3.28 9.12
N ASP A 57 -11.07 2.35 9.17
CA ASP A 57 -11.42 1.60 10.38
C ASP A 57 -10.65 0.26 10.51
N GLU A 58 -9.65 0.02 9.66
CA GLU A 58 -8.79 -1.18 9.78
C GLU A 58 -7.96 -1.10 11.07
N ASP A 59 -7.90 -2.20 11.82
CA ASP A 59 -7.16 -2.24 13.07
C ASP A 59 -5.65 -2.11 12.83
N SER A 60 -5.03 -1.11 13.46
CA SER A 60 -3.59 -0.91 13.42
C SER A 60 -2.78 -2.15 13.84
N ALA A 61 -3.25 -2.94 14.79
CA ALA A 61 -2.58 -4.16 15.22
C ALA A 61 -2.59 -5.23 14.11
N VAL A 62 -3.66 -5.29 13.32
CA VAL A 62 -3.76 -6.18 12.15
C VAL A 62 -2.82 -5.71 11.04
N LEU A 63 -2.77 -4.39 10.76
CA LEU A 63 -1.84 -3.83 9.80
C LEU A 63 -0.37 -4.11 10.19
N ASP A 64 -0.02 -3.88 11.46
CA ASP A 64 1.31 -4.13 11.98
C ASP A 64 1.67 -5.62 11.92
N PHE A 65 0.72 -6.50 12.26
CA PHE A 65 0.90 -7.94 12.13
C PHE A 65 1.19 -8.36 10.69
N GLN A 66 0.46 -7.82 9.70
CA GLN A 66 0.72 -8.10 8.29
C GLN A 66 2.15 -7.66 7.88
N GLN A 67 2.59 -6.47 8.31
CA GLN A 67 3.95 -5.99 8.04
C GLN A 67 5.03 -6.86 8.70
N ALA A 68 4.80 -7.27 9.95
CA ALA A 68 5.72 -8.13 10.69
C ALA A 68 5.81 -9.53 10.07
N LEU A 69 4.69 -10.09 9.63
CA LEU A 69 4.63 -11.40 8.98
C LEU A 69 5.45 -11.41 7.68
N LEU A 70 5.27 -10.42 6.80
CA LEU A 70 6.03 -10.33 5.55
C LEU A 70 7.52 -10.15 5.81
N ALA A 71 7.91 -9.32 6.80
CA ALA A 71 9.31 -9.14 7.19
C ALA A 71 9.93 -10.44 7.72
N HIS A 72 9.21 -11.18 8.56
CA HIS A 72 9.64 -12.47 9.11
C HIS A 72 9.81 -13.53 8.02
N LEU A 73 8.88 -13.59 7.06
CA LEU A 73 8.96 -14.52 5.95
C LEU A 73 10.10 -14.17 4.98
N ALA A 74 10.36 -12.89 4.74
CA ALA A 74 11.46 -12.43 3.89
C ALA A 74 12.84 -12.78 4.49
N ALA A 75 12.96 -12.89 5.81
CA ALA A 75 14.20 -13.28 6.50
C ALA A 75 14.45 -14.79 6.49
N LYS A 76 13.54 -15.61 5.94
CA LYS A 76 13.64 -17.07 5.95
C LYS A 76 13.85 -17.64 4.55
N PRO A 77 14.52 -18.80 4.42
CA PRO A 77 14.62 -19.52 3.15
C PRO A 77 13.30 -20.24 2.85
N VAL A 78 12.26 -19.47 2.54
CA VAL A 78 10.98 -20.00 2.08
C VAL A 78 11.08 -20.22 0.56
N PRO A 79 10.81 -21.42 0.03
CA PRO A 79 10.90 -21.70 -1.40
C PRO A 79 9.69 -21.14 -2.19
N LEU A 80 9.23 -19.94 -1.85
CA LEU A 80 8.11 -19.25 -2.48
C LEU A 80 8.49 -17.79 -2.76
N ARG A 81 8.00 -17.25 -3.88
CA ARG A 81 8.07 -15.80 -4.13
C ARG A 81 6.97 -15.12 -3.33
N LEU A 82 7.35 -14.50 -2.23
CA LEU A 82 6.46 -13.76 -1.37
C LEU A 82 6.54 -12.26 -1.65
N PRO A 83 5.45 -11.50 -1.45
CA PRO A 83 5.52 -10.04 -1.45
C PRO A 83 6.54 -9.56 -0.43
N GLN A 84 7.33 -8.55 -0.81
CA GLN A 84 8.25 -7.88 0.10
C GLN A 84 7.75 -6.46 0.36
N VAL A 85 7.85 -6.03 1.62
CA VAL A 85 7.48 -4.67 2.02
C VAL A 85 8.51 -3.70 1.44
N TYR A 86 8.04 -2.71 0.69
CA TYR A 86 8.86 -1.59 0.23
C TYR A 86 8.74 -0.45 1.23
N SER A 87 9.85 -0.07 1.87
CA SER A 87 9.83 0.98 2.90
C SER A 87 9.63 2.36 2.27
N SER A 88 8.99 3.26 3.03
CA SER A 88 8.90 4.67 2.66
C SER A 88 10.30 5.32 2.61
N ARG A 89 10.37 6.54 2.07
CA ARG A 89 11.57 7.39 2.08
C ARG A 89 12.06 7.73 3.49
N THR A 90 11.17 7.69 4.48
CA THR A 90 11.44 7.95 5.89
C THR A 90 11.64 6.66 6.69
N GLY A 91 11.58 5.50 6.04
CA GLY A 91 11.87 4.19 6.61
C GLY A 91 10.68 3.50 7.27
N GLU A 92 9.50 4.12 7.32
CA GLU A 92 8.30 3.46 7.83
C GLU A 92 7.75 2.43 6.82
N ARG A 93 7.14 1.37 7.35
CA ARG A 93 6.45 0.33 6.58
C ARG A 93 4.99 0.68 6.29
N LEU A 94 4.42 1.58 7.08
CA LEU A 94 3.06 2.11 6.93
C LEU A 94 3.14 3.63 6.94
N VAL A 95 2.42 4.25 6.02
CA VAL A 95 2.29 5.71 5.94
C VAL A 95 0.84 6.05 6.26
N ARG A 96 0.63 6.94 7.24
CA ARG A 96 -0.70 7.49 7.52
C ARG A 96 -1.02 8.59 6.51
N LEU A 97 -2.19 8.49 5.91
CA LEU A 97 -2.71 9.46 4.95
C LEU A 97 -4.03 10.00 5.49
N ARG A 98 -4.39 11.22 5.07
CA ARG A 98 -5.76 11.72 5.22
C ARG A 98 -6.51 11.42 3.92
N GLY A 99 -7.63 10.73 4.04
CA GLY A 99 -8.56 10.42 2.96
C GLY A 99 -9.20 11.67 2.37
N THR A 100 -9.77 11.52 1.18
CA THR A 100 -10.57 12.57 0.51
C THR A 100 -11.87 12.90 1.26
N ASP A 101 -12.34 11.97 2.09
CA ASP A 101 -13.44 12.12 3.04
C ASP A 101 -13.01 12.73 4.40
N GLY A 102 -11.73 13.05 4.56
CA GLY A 102 -11.16 13.68 5.75
C GLY A 102 -10.76 12.72 6.87
N ARG A 103 -10.96 11.41 6.73
CA ARG A 103 -10.59 10.39 7.73
C ARG A 103 -9.14 9.92 7.59
#